data_AF-A0A9E3U7I9-F1
#
_entry.id   AF-A0A9E3U7I9-F1
#
_cell.length_a   1.000
_cell.length_b   1.000
_cell.length_c   1.000
_cell.angle_alpha   90.00
_cell.angle_beta   90.00
_cell.angle_gamma   90.00
#
_symmetry.space_group_name_H-M   'P 1'
#
loop_
_entity.id
_entity.type
_entity.pdbx_description
1 polymer ?
#
loop_
_entity_poly.entity_id
_entity_poly.type
_entity_poly.pdbx_seq_one_letter_code
_entity_poly.pdbx_strand_id
1 'polypeptide(L)'
;MPTPAVPAQPPQPAPSSVATGGDSAAAPPVKANPWAIPDGPRDDDPIPPPPPALTLDAWEKAIAVKGLAAAPATCAAFARRAAAKPAPADIAIALAEKDAGKRDAMLVALEGKGEATLRALRADLAPIECADAIVDPYLSAKKGGGSPHLHVLVGLSLAGKLSRTAQSPPVMGPIRDKEKVKAFVAGPLKTWLLDQSRAIETLAAGAAGLSGYGRGIAAIESGIAELRLVDKMRSAPVPTGWDAELKAVYETVLDEALEPRKQRGRDAALVGMSDLAQAGVLRDPRVDRARALLAKLYGGRRIDALDALMLPAPAAAPALPASIYWHDTIGGKSDDKEVLARGVPPTMRAQFRAASSPGKVVLVTTYARARLDLGRVYWRRMDFVEAAHAASVGNKPEDRLVLAVALALAHAPNGASEMMRAASPAALELAHTDALDALAAESSPVAGMAAFDAAHLRSLSPPDGDAAVAHLRDVAERFKKAEGLLTDPALKKRAADRAVEAESLAASAEKKPKS
;
A
#
# COMPACT_ATOMS: atom_id res chain seq x y z
N MET A 1 -15.74 37.74 20.38
CA MET A 1 -14.98 38.75 19.62
C MET A 1 -15.01 38.34 18.16
N PRO A 2 -15.54 39.16 17.24
CA PRO A 2 -15.64 38.79 15.83
C PRO A 2 -14.29 39.00 15.13
N THR A 3 -13.86 37.98 14.40
CA THR A 3 -12.69 37.99 13.51
C THR A 3 -12.96 38.86 12.27
N PRO A 4 -11.97 39.64 11.78
CA PRO A 4 -12.16 40.49 10.61
C PRO A 4 -12.08 39.67 9.30
N ALA A 5 -12.89 40.10 8.32
CA ALA A 5 -12.98 39.52 6.99
C ALA A 5 -11.72 39.78 6.14
N VAL A 6 -11.32 38.77 5.37
CA VAL A 6 -10.26 38.84 4.36
C VAL A 6 -10.80 39.54 3.10
N PRO A 7 -10.07 40.49 2.46
CA PRO A 7 -10.54 41.13 1.25
C PRO A 7 -10.51 40.18 0.05
N ALA A 8 -11.57 40.20 -0.76
CA ALA A 8 -11.69 39.43 -1.99
C ALA A 8 -10.66 39.90 -3.05
N GLN A 9 -10.01 38.94 -3.68
CA GLN A 9 -9.06 39.14 -4.76
C GLN A 9 -9.81 39.39 -6.09
N PRO A 10 -9.40 40.36 -6.93
CA PRO A 10 -10.10 40.66 -8.19
C PRO A 10 -9.90 39.54 -9.22
N PRO A 11 -10.89 39.32 -10.12
CA PRO A 11 -10.87 38.22 -11.08
C PRO A 11 -9.78 38.42 -12.14
N GLN A 12 -9.00 37.36 -12.39
CA GLN A 12 -8.05 37.31 -13.50
C GLN A 12 -8.79 37.23 -14.86
N PRO A 13 -8.31 37.93 -15.90
CA PRO A 13 -8.91 37.87 -17.23
C PRO A 13 -8.64 36.52 -17.90
N ALA A 14 -9.67 35.99 -18.57
CA ALA A 14 -9.62 34.76 -19.35
C ALA A 14 -8.64 34.87 -20.55
N PRO A 15 -7.90 33.81 -20.91
CA PRO A 15 -7.05 33.81 -22.08
C PRO A 15 -7.89 33.83 -23.36
N SER A 16 -7.52 34.71 -24.29
CA SER A 16 -8.17 34.92 -25.58
C SER A 16 -7.99 33.71 -26.50
N SER A 17 -9.10 33.19 -27.01
CA SER A 17 -9.15 32.21 -28.09
C SER A 17 -8.82 32.88 -29.42
N VAL A 18 -7.68 32.53 -30.02
CA VAL A 18 -7.42 32.84 -31.44
C VAL A 18 -7.88 31.66 -32.27
N ALA A 19 -8.94 31.87 -33.03
CA ALA A 19 -9.38 31.00 -34.10
C ALA A 19 -8.53 31.30 -35.35
N THR A 20 -7.89 30.27 -35.90
CA THR A 20 -7.49 30.25 -37.31
C THR A 20 -7.98 28.95 -37.90
N GLY A 21 -9.07 29.04 -38.66
CA GLY A 21 -9.51 28.00 -39.57
C GLY A 21 -8.55 27.89 -40.75
N GLY A 22 -8.25 26.65 -41.11
CA GLY A 22 -7.48 26.27 -42.28
C GLY A 22 -7.61 24.77 -42.45
N ASP A 23 -8.52 24.36 -43.34
CA ASP A 23 -8.68 22.98 -43.78
C ASP A 23 -7.34 22.45 -44.31
N SER A 24 -6.68 21.61 -43.51
CA SER A 24 -5.61 20.74 -43.97
C SER A 24 -5.92 19.37 -43.41
N ALA A 25 -6.27 18.44 -44.30
CA ALA A 25 -6.48 17.04 -43.98
C ALA A 25 -5.34 16.56 -43.08
N ALA A 26 -5.69 16.16 -41.85
CA ALA A 26 -4.73 15.70 -40.88
C ALA A 26 -3.97 14.51 -41.48
N ALA A 27 -2.65 14.69 -41.66
CA ALA A 27 -1.76 13.56 -41.83
C ALA A 27 -1.99 12.57 -40.67
N PRO A 28 -1.86 11.25 -40.89
CA PRO A 28 -1.95 10.28 -39.80
C PRO A 28 -1.02 10.73 -38.67
N PRO A 29 -1.44 10.71 -37.40
CA PRO A 29 -0.52 11.02 -36.31
C PRO A 29 0.71 10.14 -36.46
N VAL A 30 1.89 10.76 -36.49
CA VAL A 30 3.18 10.06 -36.45
C VAL A 30 3.06 9.04 -35.33
N LYS A 31 3.18 7.75 -35.64
CA LYS A 31 3.16 6.69 -34.63
C LYS A 31 4.20 7.05 -33.58
N ALA A 32 3.74 7.48 -32.41
CA ALA A 32 4.61 7.81 -31.29
C ALA A 32 5.52 6.59 -31.04
N ASN A 33 6.81 6.84 -30.82
CA ASN A 33 7.76 5.78 -30.52
C ASN A 33 7.26 5.04 -29.26
N PRO A 34 6.88 3.74 -29.35
CA PRO A 34 6.32 3.02 -28.22
C PRO A 34 7.33 2.84 -27.07
N TRP A 35 8.62 3.07 -27.32
CA TRP A 35 9.70 2.96 -26.35
C TRP A 35 10.16 4.32 -25.80
N ALA A 36 9.43 5.42 -26.08
CA ALA A 36 9.76 6.73 -25.54
C ALA A 36 9.58 6.75 -24.01
N ILE A 37 10.65 7.06 -23.29
CA ILE A 37 10.63 7.12 -21.82
C ILE A 37 10.17 8.52 -21.40
N PRO A 38 9.14 8.65 -20.53
CA PRO A 38 8.73 9.95 -20.03
C PRO A 38 9.82 10.66 -19.23
N ASP A 39 9.88 11.98 -19.34
CA ASP A 39 10.83 12.81 -18.60
C ASP A 39 10.51 12.86 -17.10
N GLY A 40 9.25 12.65 -16.68
CA GLY A 40 8.85 12.68 -15.27
C GLY A 40 7.43 12.11 -14.99
N PRO A 41 6.99 12.11 -13.73
CA PRO A 41 7.70 12.64 -12.56
C PRO A 41 8.91 11.77 -12.18
N ARG A 42 10.06 12.42 -11.92
CA ARG A 42 11.29 11.79 -11.40
C ARG A 42 11.35 11.91 -9.89
N ASP A 43 12.10 11.02 -9.27
CA ASP A 43 12.40 11.08 -7.84
C ASP A 43 13.45 12.18 -7.59
N ASP A 44 13.02 13.44 -7.71
CA ASP A 44 13.85 14.63 -7.47
C ASP A 44 13.86 15.05 -6.00
N ASP A 45 13.16 14.29 -5.14
CA ASP A 45 13.05 14.62 -3.73
C ASP A 45 14.45 14.56 -3.09
N PRO A 46 14.94 15.68 -2.51
CA PRO A 46 16.12 15.63 -1.67
C PRO A 46 15.87 14.65 -0.52
N ILE A 47 16.94 14.05 0.02
CA ILE A 47 16.83 13.22 1.23
C ILE A 47 15.96 13.99 2.23
N PRO A 48 14.83 13.41 2.70
CA PRO A 48 13.89 14.13 3.53
C PRO A 48 14.63 14.81 4.69
N PRO A 49 14.36 16.10 4.97
CA PRO A 49 15.01 16.77 6.07
C PRO A 49 14.77 15.98 7.37
N PRO A 50 15.70 16.05 8.34
CA PRO A 50 15.51 15.39 9.61
C PRO A 50 14.16 15.84 10.21
N PRO A 51 13.42 14.89 10.81
CA PRO A 51 12.10 15.19 11.33
C PRO A 51 12.19 16.25 12.44
N PRO A 52 11.15 17.08 12.59
CA PRO A 52 11.13 18.09 13.64
C PRO A 52 11.16 17.43 15.03
N ALA A 53 11.60 18.18 16.04
CA ALA A 53 11.57 17.68 17.41
C ALA A 53 10.12 17.33 17.84
N LEU A 54 9.97 16.17 18.46
CA LEU A 54 8.67 15.64 18.86
C LEU A 54 8.43 15.88 20.37
N THR A 55 7.27 16.45 20.69
CA THR A 55 6.71 16.48 22.05
C THR A 55 5.85 15.25 22.30
N LEU A 56 5.80 14.75 23.54
CA LEU A 56 5.06 13.53 23.87
C LEU A 56 3.62 13.77 24.32
N ASP A 57 3.17 15.02 24.49
CA ASP A 57 1.83 15.36 25.02
C ASP A 57 0.67 14.70 24.26
N ALA A 58 0.74 14.67 22.92
CA ALA A 58 -0.27 14.04 22.08
C ALA A 58 -0.33 12.52 22.31
N TRP A 59 0.85 11.89 22.43
CA TRP A 59 0.96 10.47 22.74
C TRP A 59 0.48 10.16 24.17
N GLU A 60 0.90 10.93 25.17
CA GLU A 60 0.48 10.76 26.57
C GLU A 60 -1.05 10.84 26.73
N LYS A 61 -1.66 11.83 26.07
CA LYS A 61 -3.12 11.97 26.05
C LYS A 61 -3.79 10.79 25.34
N ALA A 62 -3.20 10.31 24.25
CA ALA A 62 -3.77 9.24 23.46
C ALA A 62 -3.75 7.89 24.20
N ILE A 63 -2.66 7.56 24.89
CA ILE A 63 -2.52 6.28 25.62
C ILE A 63 -3.39 6.20 26.88
N ALA A 64 -3.89 7.34 27.38
CA ALA A 64 -4.81 7.40 28.51
C ALA A 64 -6.27 7.05 28.13
N VAL A 65 -6.54 6.70 26.87
CA VAL A 65 -7.89 6.34 26.43
C VAL A 65 -8.41 5.07 27.11
N LYS A 66 -9.67 5.10 27.53
CA LYS A 66 -10.34 3.99 28.21
C LYS A 66 -10.79 2.92 27.21
N GLY A 67 -11.01 1.70 27.70
CA GLY A 67 -11.59 0.61 26.90
C GLY A 67 -10.60 -0.10 25.97
N LEU A 68 -9.31 0.19 26.07
CA LEU A 68 -8.28 -0.58 25.39
C LEU A 68 -7.98 -1.88 26.13
N ALA A 69 -7.92 -2.97 25.37
CA ALA A 69 -7.39 -4.22 25.88
C ALA A 69 -5.91 -4.06 26.24
N ALA A 70 -5.51 -4.63 27.37
CA ALA A 70 -4.11 -4.73 27.76
C ALA A 70 -3.32 -5.54 26.71
N ALA A 71 -2.01 -5.29 26.64
CA ALA A 71 -1.11 -6.13 25.85
C ALA A 71 -1.25 -7.61 26.32
N PRO A 72 -1.27 -8.58 25.40
CA PRO A 72 -1.29 -10.00 25.77
C PRO A 72 -0.19 -10.36 26.76
N ALA A 73 -0.46 -11.29 27.67
CA ALA A 73 0.52 -11.70 28.69
C ALA A 73 1.83 -12.24 28.06
N THR A 74 1.75 -12.81 26.86
CA THR A 74 2.89 -13.26 26.05
C THR A 74 3.89 -12.13 25.74
N CYS A 75 3.44 -10.88 25.70
CA CYS A 75 4.30 -9.71 25.45
C CYS A 75 5.30 -9.44 26.58
N ALA A 76 5.06 -9.96 27.80
CA ALA A 76 6.00 -9.86 28.91
C ALA A 76 7.37 -10.50 28.57
N ALA A 77 7.38 -11.52 27.71
CA ALA A 77 8.61 -12.19 27.26
C ALA A 77 9.54 -11.25 26.48
N PHE A 78 8.99 -10.28 25.73
CA PHE A 78 9.77 -9.28 25.00
C PHE A 78 10.10 -8.05 25.86
N ALA A 79 9.11 -7.57 26.63
CA ALA A 79 9.28 -6.40 27.49
C ALA A 79 10.35 -6.60 28.58
N ARG A 80 10.48 -7.84 29.10
CA ARG A 80 11.41 -8.19 30.20
C ARG A 80 12.51 -9.15 29.75
N ARG A 81 12.80 -9.20 28.45
CA ARG A 81 13.81 -10.10 27.89
C ARG A 81 15.17 -9.86 28.55
N ALA A 82 15.79 -10.93 29.05
CA ALA A 82 17.15 -10.87 29.53
C ALA A 82 18.14 -10.79 28.36
N ALA A 83 19.20 -10.00 28.54
CA ALA A 83 20.31 -9.90 27.59
C ALA A 83 20.96 -11.27 27.37
N ALA A 84 21.28 -11.59 26.11
CA ALA A 84 22.09 -12.74 25.74
C ALA A 84 23.48 -12.66 26.40
N LYS A 85 24.02 -13.81 26.80
CA LYS A 85 25.38 -13.96 27.34
C LYS A 85 26.07 -15.14 26.62
N PRO A 86 27.20 -14.90 25.92
CA PRO A 86 27.83 -13.60 25.67
C PRO A 86 26.99 -12.69 24.77
N ALA A 87 27.26 -11.38 24.82
CA ALA A 87 26.67 -10.43 23.87
C ALA A 87 27.22 -10.72 22.45
N PRO A 88 26.40 -10.56 21.39
CA PRO A 88 26.88 -10.71 20.03
C PRO A 88 27.90 -9.61 19.70
N ALA A 89 28.82 -9.89 18.77
CA ALA A 89 29.87 -8.95 18.39
C ALA A 89 29.31 -7.71 17.64
N ASP A 90 28.23 -7.90 16.88
CA ASP A 90 27.54 -6.83 16.16
C ASP A 90 26.06 -7.14 15.96
N ILE A 91 25.34 -6.17 15.40
CA ILE A 91 23.91 -6.29 15.11
C ILE A 91 23.58 -7.24 13.95
N ALA A 92 24.50 -7.43 13.00
CA ALA A 92 24.26 -8.31 11.87
C ALA A 92 24.10 -9.76 12.35
N ILE A 93 24.88 -10.17 13.35
CA ILE A 93 24.73 -11.47 14.03
C ILE A 93 23.32 -11.60 14.64
N ALA A 94 22.84 -10.57 15.33
CA ALA A 94 21.51 -10.59 15.93
C ALA A 94 20.41 -10.69 14.86
N LEU A 95 20.52 -9.95 13.76
CA LEU A 95 19.53 -9.96 12.68
C LEU A 95 19.54 -11.25 11.85
N ALA A 96 20.67 -11.97 11.82
CA ALA A 96 20.77 -13.27 11.18
C ALA A 96 20.14 -14.41 12.02
N GLU A 97 19.91 -14.21 13.32
CA GLU A 97 19.27 -15.19 14.19
C GLU A 97 17.79 -15.38 13.82
N LYS A 98 17.41 -16.62 13.56
CA LYS A 98 16.06 -17.01 13.09
C LYS A 98 15.07 -17.06 14.25
N ASP A 99 15.50 -17.53 15.42
CA ASP A 99 14.64 -17.59 16.60
C ASP A 99 14.37 -16.18 17.14
N ALA A 100 13.08 -15.80 17.20
CA ALA A 100 12.70 -14.45 17.60
C ALA A 100 13.08 -14.12 19.06
N GLY A 101 13.06 -15.12 19.96
CA GLY A 101 13.42 -14.93 21.36
C GLY A 101 14.92 -14.76 21.57
N LYS A 102 15.74 -15.56 20.88
CA LYS A 102 17.21 -15.43 20.88
C LYS A 102 17.66 -14.14 20.23
N ARG A 103 17.05 -13.77 19.09
CA ARG A 103 17.31 -12.49 18.42
C ARG A 103 17.00 -11.31 19.34
N ASP A 104 15.85 -11.30 19.99
CA ASP A 104 15.50 -10.25 20.95
C ASP A 104 16.51 -10.21 22.12
N ALA A 105 16.92 -11.35 22.68
CA ALA A 105 17.95 -11.40 23.72
C ALA A 105 19.31 -10.81 23.26
N MET A 106 19.72 -11.10 22.02
CA MET A 106 20.91 -10.53 21.41
C MET A 106 20.79 -9.02 21.23
N LEU A 107 19.64 -8.53 20.77
CA LEU A 107 19.38 -7.10 20.62
C LEU A 107 19.33 -6.37 21.98
N VAL A 108 18.77 -6.99 23.03
CA VAL A 108 18.85 -6.45 24.41
C VAL A 108 20.30 -6.30 24.87
N ALA A 109 21.16 -7.27 24.54
CA ALA A 109 22.57 -7.21 24.91
C ALA A 109 23.31 -6.06 24.21
N LEU A 110 22.92 -5.72 22.98
CA LEU A 110 23.47 -4.61 22.21
C LEU A 110 22.90 -3.23 22.62
N GLU A 111 21.63 -3.16 23.04
CA GLU A 111 20.91 -1.90 23.34
C GLU A 111 21.59 -1.02 24.40
N GLY A 112 22.31 -1.64 25.35
CA GLY A 112 22.93 -0.92 26.46
C GLY A 112 21.94 -0.05 27.23
N LYS A 113 22.41 1.07 27.80
CA LYS A 113 21.56 2.06 28.48
C LYS A 113 21.27 3.25 27.56
N GLY A 114 20.17 3.21 26.82
CA GLY A 114 19.55 4.43 26.28
C GLY A 114 19.43 4.56 24.77
N GLU A 115 19.79 3.54 23.99
CA GLU A 115 19.69 3.59 22.53
C GLU A 115 18.24 3.45 22.02
N ALA A 116 17.65 4.57 21.59
CA ALA A 116 16.31 4.61 20.99
C ALA A 116 16.20 3.71 19.74
N THR A 117 17.28 3.62 18.96
CA THR A 117 17.34 2.86 17.71
C THR A 117 17.15 1.37 17.93
N LEU A 118 17.96 0.75 18.80
CA LEU A 118 17.86 -0.68 19.08
C LEU A 118 16.55 -1.03 19.78
N ARG A 119 16.04 -0.17 20.67
CA ARG A 119 14.71 -0.37 21.27
C ARG A 119 13.59 -0.35 20.22
N ALA A 120 13.64 0.59 19.29
CA ALA A 120 12.66 0.69 18.21
C ALA A 120 12.73 -0.51 17.26
N LEU A 121 13.94 -0.97 16.91
CA LEU A 121 14.14 -2.18 16.12
C LEU A 121 13.57 -3.42 16.83
N ARG A 122 13.83 -3.58 18.13
CA ARG A 122 13.26 -4.68 18.93
C ARG A 122 11.74 -4.68 18.90
N ALA A 123 11.13 -3.51 19.07
CA ALA A 123 9.68 -3.36 19.03
C ALA A 123 9.08 -3.59 17.64
N ASP A 124 9.77 -3.21 16.57
CA ASP A 124 9.33 -3.44 15.19
C ASP A 124 9.46 -4.92 14.77
N LEU A 125 10.42 -5.65 15.35
CA LEU A 125 10.62 -7.09 15.12
C LEU A 125 9.73 -8.00 15.98
N ALA A 126 9.12 -7.46 17.04
CA ALA A 126 8.18 -8.19 17.89
C ALA A 126 6.79 -8.27 17.22
N PRO A 127 5.90 -9.18 17.67
CA PRO A 127 4.48 -9.09 17.30
C PRO A 127 3.96 -7.68 17.59
N ILE A 128 3.21 -7.09 16.65
CA ILE A 128 2.84 -5.67 16.71
C ILE A 128 2.07 -5.33 17.99
N GLU A 129 1.22 -6.24 18.46
CA GLU A 129 0.46 -6.13 19.71
C GLU A 129 1.33 -6.11 20.98
N CYS A 130 2.63 -6.38 20.87
CA CYS A 130 3.61 -6.30 21.95
C CYS A 130 4.53 -5.08 21.86
N ALA A 131 4.47 -4.31 20.77
CA ALA A 131 5.38 -3.19 20.53
C ALA A 131 5.34 -2.16 21.66
N ASP A 132 4.14 -1.81 22.14
CA ASP A 132 3.95 -0.85 23.23
C ASP A 132 4.51 -1.32 24.58
N ALA A 133 4.44 -2.63 24.86
CA ALA A 133 5.04 -3.20 26.07
C ALA A 133 6.58 -3.01 26.12
N ILE A 134 7.23 -2.88 24.95
CA ILE A 134 8.67 -2.66 24.83
C ILE A 134 9.01 -1.16 24.90
N VAL A 135 8.22 -0.30 24.24
CA VAL A 135 8.58 1.11 24.05
C VAL A 135 7.99 2.06 25.10
N ASP A 136 6.82 1.78 25.68
CA ASP A 136 6.14 2.69 26.61
C ASP A 136 6.97 3.02 27.86
N PRO A 137 7.69 2.07 28.49
CA PRO A 137 8.55 2.40 29.62
C PRO A 137 9.69 3.38 29.25
N TYR A 138 10.16 3.34 28.00
CA TYR A 138 11.15 4.30 27.51
C TYR A 138 10.53 5.68 27.32
N LEU A 139 9.39 5.73 26.61
CA LEU A 139 8.72 6.97 26.26
C LEU A 139 8.27 7.73 27.52
N SER A 140 7.74 7.02 28.52
CA SER A 140 7.31 7.60 29.79
C SER A 140 8.46 8.20 30.62
N ALA A 141 9.70 7.75 30.39
CA ALA A 141 10.89 8.28 31.06
C ALA A 141 11.53 9.46 30.29
N LYS A 142 10.98 9.85 29.14
CA LYS A 142 11.49 10.92 28.26
C LYS A 142 10.53 12.11 28.28
N LYS A 143 11.06 13.29 27.91
CA LYS A 143 10.27 14.53 27.75
C LYS A 143 10.19 14.98 26.28
N GLY A 144 10.25 14.04 25.34
CA GLY A 144 10.40 14.32 23.91
C GLY A 144 11.86 14.39 23.42
N GLY A 145 12.04 14.82 22.17
CA GLY A 145 13.38 14.97 21.55
C GLY A 145 13.37 15.02 20.02
N GLY A 146 14.53 15.34 19.44
CA GLY A 146 14.74 15.45 17.98
C GLY A 146 15.24 14.19 17.28
N SER A 147 15.25 13.04 17.95
CA SER A 147 15.72 11.80 17.31
C SER A 147 14.67 11.27 16.32
N PRO A 148 15.02 10.93 15.07
CA PRO A 148 14.10 10.28 14.14
C PRO A 148 13.48 8.99 14.70
N HIS A 149 14.23 8.26 15.53
CA HIS A 149 13.75 7.03 16.16
C HIS A 149 12.70 7.28 17.24
N LEU A 150 12.60 8.49 17.78
CA LEU A 150 11.52 8.82 18.71
C LEU A 150 10.16 8.77 17.99
N HIS A 151 10.07 9.22 16.74
CA HIS A 151 8.85 9.09 15.94
C HIS A 151 8.50 7.62 15.71
N VAL A 152 9.50 6.76 15.48
CA VAL A 152 9.30 5.32 15.31
C VAL A 152 8.81 4.66 16.60
N LEU A 153 9.41 5.01 17.75
CA LEU A 153 8.97 4.50 19.06
C LEU A 153 7.52 4.88 19.37
N VAL A 154 7.15 6.15 19.17
CA VAL A 154 5.77 6.61 19.36
C VAL A 154 4.82 5.91 18.37
N GLY A 155 5.22 5.81 17.10
CA GLY A 155 4.44 5.11 16.08
C GLY A 155 4.17 3.64 16.43
N LEU A 156 5.20 2.92 16.92
CA LEU A 156 5.09 1.53 17.37
C LEU A 156 4.23 1.39 18.63
N SER A 157 4.32 2.32 19.58
CA SER A 157 3.44 2.34 20.77
C SER A 157 1.96 2.44 20.38
N LEU A 158 1.63 3.39 19.50
CA LEU A 158 0.26 3.61 19.04
C LEU A 158 -0.23 2.43 18.21
N ALA A 159 0.61 1.91 17.32
CA ALA A 159 0.30 0.76 16.48
C ALA A 159 0.02 -0.51 17.30
N GLY A 160 0.77 -0.77 18.37
CA GLY A 160 0.50 -1.90 19.26
C GLY A 160 -0.83 -1.79 20.00
N LYS A 161 -1.25 -0.57 20.38
CA LYS A 161 -2.58 -0.33 20.97
C LYS A 161 -3.70 -0.44 19.93
N LEU A 162 -3.50 0.16 18.75
CA LEU A 162 -4.45 0.12 17.63
C LEU A 162 -4.69 -1.31 17.16
N SER A 163 -3.65 -2.15 17.12
CA SER A 163 -3.77 -3.54 16.70
C SER A 163 -4.71 -4.34 17.61
N ARG A 164 -4.92 -3.94 18.87
CA ARG A 164 -5.83 -4.59 19.82
C ARG A 164 -7.26 -4.04 19.79
N THR A 165 -7.53 -2.97 19.05
CA THR A 165 -8.90 -2.44 18.88
C THR A 165 -9.73 -3.27 17.91
N ALA A 166 -11.05 -3.22 18.04
CA ALA A 166 -12.03 -3.83 17.15
C ALA A 166 -11.82 -5.34 16.87
N GLN A 167 -11.23 -6.08 17.81
CA GLN A 167 -10.93 -7.52 17.63
C GLN A 167 -12.16 -8.41 17.83
N SER A 168 -12.83 -8.22 18.97
CA SER A 168 -13.91 -9.10 19.43
C SER A 168 -15.18 -8.29 19.67
N PRO A 169 -16.08 -8.18 18.67
CA PRO A 169 -17.41 -7.62 18.92
C PRO A 169 -18.17 -8.50 19.92
N PRO A 170 -19.15 -7.93 20.64
CA PRO A 170 -20.06 -8.74 21.44
C PRO A 170 -20.76 -9.76 20.53
N VAL A 171 -21.03 -10.95 21.08
CA VAL A 171 -21.67 -12.04 20.34
C VAL A 171 -23.07 -12.23 20.89
N MET A 172 -24.05 -12.31 19.99
CA MET A 172 -25.42 -12.65 20.37
C MET A 172 -25.56 -14.16 20.54
N GLY A 173 -26.36 -14.58 21.54
CA GLY A 173 -26.71 -15.99 21.74
C GLY A 173 -27.50 -16.62 20.56
N PRO A 174 -27.80 -17.93 20.63
CA PRO A 174 -28.38 -18.67 19.51
C PRO A 174 -29.81 -18.23 19.13
N ILE A 175 -30.55 -17.61 20.06
CA ILE A 175 -31.92 -17.16 19.81
C ILE A 175 -31.90 -15.79 19.14
N ARG A 176 -32.36 -15.72 17.88
CA ARG A 176 -32.30 -14.52 17.03
C ARG A 176 -33.67 -13.95 16.66
N ASP A 177 -34.62 -13.96 17.60
CA ASP A 177 -35.91 -13.30 17.39
C ASP A 177 -35.74 -11.78 17.27
N LYS A 178 -36.68 -11.14 16.55
CA LYS A 178 -36.58 -9.73 16.12
C LYS A 178 -36.34 -8.76 17.28
N GLU A 179 -37.00 -8.94 18.41
CA GLU A 179 -36.89 -8.02 19.55
C GLU A 179 -35.56 -8.19 20.28
N LYS A 180 -35.08 -9.43 20.45
CA LYS A 180 -33.74 -9.67 21.02
C LYS A 180 -32.62 -9.12 20.16
N VAL A 181 -32.72 -9.23 18.83
CA VAL A 181 -31.69 -8.66 17.96
C VAL A 181 -31.70 -7.12 18.00
N LYS A 182 -32.88 -6.48 18.00
CA LYS A 182 -32.97 -5.02 18.18
C LYS A 182 -32.33 -4.57 19.49
N ALA A 183 -32.62 -5.27 20.60
CA ALA A 183 -32.03 -4.96 21.90
C ALA A 183 -30.50 -5.15 21.91
N PHE A 184 -30.00 -6.21 21.26
CA PHE A 184 -28.58 -6.47 21.10
C PHE A 184 -27.86 -5.38 20.29
N VAL A 185 -28.45 -4.99 19.14
CA VAL A 185 -27.92 -3.94 18.27
C VAL A 185 -27.93 -2.58 18.97
N ALA A 186 -29.03 -2.21 19.63
CA ALA A 186 -29.19 -0.93 20.29
C ALA A 186 -28.38 -0.79 21.60
N GLY A 187 -28.04 -1.91 22.25
CA GLY A 187 -27.32 -1.95 23.52
C GLY A 187 -25.85 -2.38 23.37
N PRO A 188 -25.51 -3.66 23.58
CA PRO A 188 -24.12 -4.13 23.59
C PRO A 188 -23.32 -3.79 22.34
N LEU A 189 -23.88 -4.01 21.14
CA LEU A 189 -23.16 -3.79 19.89
C LEU A 189 -22.88 -2.31 19.63
N LYS A 190 -23.89 -1.44 19.82
CA LYS A 190 -23.73 0.01 19.69
C LYS A 190 -22.72 0.57 20.69
N THR A 191 -22.77 0.11 21.95
CA THR A 191 -21.83 0.55 23.00
C THR A 191 -20.41 0.17 22.62
N TRP A 192 -20.20 -1.10 22.24
CA TRP A 192 -18.91 -1.59 21.77
C TRP A 192 -18.41 -0.79 20.56
N LEU A 193 -19.27 -0.56 19.57
CA LEU A 193 -18.92 0.23 18.38
C LEU A 193 -18.42 1.61 18.76
N LEU A 194 -19.16 2.34 19.61
CA LEU A 194 -18.80 3.69 20.04
C LEU A 194 -17.50 3.73 20.88
N ASP A 195 -17.30 2.76 21.76
CA ASP A 195 -16.08 2.66 22.57
C ASP A 195 -14.86 2.38 21.69
N GLN A 196 -14.95 1.41 20.77
CA GLN A 196 -13.85 1.09 19.85
C GLN A 196 -13.56 2.25 18.90
N SER A 197 -14.62 2.88 18.38
CA SER A 197 -14.53 4.08 17.56
C SER A 197 -13.73 5.20 18.23
N ARG A 198 -14.10 5.53 19.48
CA ARG A 198 -13.45 6.58 20.26
C ARG A 198 -12.00 6.22 20.57
N ALA A 199 -11.73 4.96 20.89
CA ALA A 199 -10.38 4.46 21.15
C ALA A 199 -9.48 4.63 19.92
N ILE A 200 -9.96 4.22 18.74
CA ILE A 200 -9.23 4.34 17.47
C ILE A 200 -8.97 5.81 17.14
N GLU A 201 -9.98 6.68 17.22
CA GLU A 201 -9.84 8.11 16.92
C GLU A 201 -8.85 8.79 17.88
N THR A 202 -8.89 8.45 19.17
CA THR A 202 -7.99 9.02 20.17
C THR A 202 -6.54 8.56 19.96
N LEU A 203 -6.34 7.27 19.65
CA LEU A 203 -5.01 6.73 19.34
C LEU A 203 -4.44 7.30 18.04
N ALA A 204 -5.27 7.43 17.00
CA ALA A 204 -4.88 8.04 15.73
C ALA A 204 -4.47 9.52 15.92
N ALA A 205 -5.19 10.27 16.75
CA ALA A 205 -4.82 11.64 17.11
C ALA A 205 -3.46 11.73 17.84
N GLY A 206 -3.06 10.67 18.56
CA GLY A 206 -1.73 10.57 19.16
C GLY A 206 -0.58 10.51 18.15
N ALA A 207 -0.87 10.16 16.89
CA ALA A 207 0.10 10.17 15.80
C ALA A 207 0.27 11.57 15.16
N ALA A 208 -0.46 12.58 15.65
CA ALA A 208 -0.31 13.95 15.20
C ALA A 208 1.13 14.44 15.42
N GLY A 209 1.75 14.98 14.38
CA GLY A 209 3.14 15.45 14.42
C GLY A 209 4.19 14.36 14.22
N LEU A 210 3.80 13.08 14.06
CA LEU A 210 4.73 12.06 13.57
C LEU A 210 5.13 12.33 12.12
N SER A 211 6.26 11.76 11.71
CA SER A 211 6.78 11.85 10.34
C SER A 211 7.49 10.57 9.93
N GLY A 212 7.63 10.39 8.61
CA GLY A 212 8.35 9.28 8.01
C GLY A 212 7.84 7.91 8.47
N TYR A 213 8.74 6.97 8.69
CA TYR A 213 8.40 5.58 9.02
C TYR A 213 7.52 5.44 10.27
N GLY A 214 7.76 6.24 11.31
CA GLY A 214 6.95 6.22 12.54
C GLY A 214 5.50 6.65 12.31
N ARG A 215 5.26 7.71 11.51
CA ARG A 215 3.91 8.09 11.07
C ARG A 215 3.29 6.99 10.24
N GLY A 216 4.07 6.42 9.31
CA GLY A 216 3.65 5.36 8.43
C GLY A 216 3.07 4.15 9.16
N ILE A 217 3.78 3.65 10.18
CA ILE A 217 3.35 2.50 10.99
C ILE A 217 2.03 2.81 11.73
N ALA A 218 1.96 3.97 12.40
CA ALA A 218 0.76 4.34 13.14
C ALA A 218 -0.46 4.55 12.23
N ALA A 219 -0.26 5.19 11.07
CA ALA A 219 -1.30 5.45 10.09
C ALA A 219 -1.83 4.16 9.44
N ILE A 220 -0.95 3.20 9.10
CA ILE A 220 -1.39 1.89 8.61
C ILE A 220 -2.23 1.17 9.66
N GLU A 221 -1.76 1.03 10.90
CA GLU A 221 -2.53 0.30 11.93
C GLU A 221 -3.82 1.04 12.32
N SER A 222 -3.86 2.37 12.22
CA SER A 222 -5.10 3.15 12.38
C SER A 222 -6.08 2.85 11.26
N GLY A 223 -5.61 2.81 10.00
CA GLY A 223 -6.41 2.43 8.86
C GLY A 223 -6.96 1.01 8.96
N ILE A 224 -6.10 0.05 9.32
CA ILE A 224 -6.49 -1.34 9.57
C ILE A 224 -7.53 -1.42 10.68
N ALA A 225 -7.39 -0.67 11.78
CA ALA A 225 -8.34 -0.69 12.89
C ALA A 225 -9.75 -0.21 12.47
N GLU A 226 -9.85 0.91 11.73
CA GLU A 226 -11.13 1.40 11.20
C GLU A 226 -11.75 0.40 10.20
N LEU A 227 -10.95 -0.12 9.27
CA LEU A 227 -11.43 -1.08 8.26
C LEU A 227 -11.85 -2.41 8.90
N ARG A 228 -11.12 -2.89 9.92
CA ARG A 228 -11.48 -4.06 10.72
C ARG A 228 -12.80 -3.83 11.46
N LEU A 229 -13.00 -2.65 12.05
CA LEU A 229 -14.25 -2.29 12.71
C LEU A 229 -15.43 -2.36 11.73
N VAL A 230 -15.29 -1.80 10.53
CA VAL A 230 -16.29 -1.90 9.46
C VAL A 230 -16.56 -3.36 9.08
N ASP A 231 -15.51 -4.16 8.87
CA ASP A 231 -15.64 -5.58 8.50
C ASP A 231 -16.35 -6.41 9.57
N LYS A 232 -16.04 -6.17 10.85
CA LYS A 232 -16.70 -6.83 11.98
C LYS A 232 -18.16 -6.40 12.12
N MET A 233 -18.47 -5.13 11.88
CA MET A 233 -19.86 -4.65 11.90
C MET A 233 -20.71 -5.23 10.77
N ARG A 234 -20.15 -5.37 9.56
CA ARG A 234 -20.81 -6.06 8.44
C ARG A 234 -21.06 -7.54 8.71
N SER A 235 -20.23 -8.15 9.56
CA SER A 235 -20.38 -9.54 10.00
C SER A 235 -21.34 -9.71 11.19
N ALA A 236 -21.99 -8.63 11.65
CA ALA A 236 -22.93 -8.69 12.77
C ALA A 236 -24.16 -9.55 12.42
N PRO A 237 -24.73 -10.28 13.40
CA PRO A 237 -25.85 -11.17 13.14
C PRO A 237 -27.10 -10.40 12.72
N VAL A 238 -27.73 -10.83 11.63
CA VAL A 238 -29.10 -10.43 11.25
C VAL A 238 -30.14 -11.35 11.92
N PRO A 239 -31.35 -10.84 12.24
CA PRO A 239 -32.42 -11.65 12.83
C PRO A 239 -32.87 -12.80 11.92
N THR A 240 -33.28 -13.92 12.52
CA THR A 240 -33.95 -15.00 11.78
C THR A 240 -35.39 -14.59 11.48
N GLY A 241 -35.81 -14.68 10.21
CA GLY A 241 -37.16 -14.30 9.76
C GLY A 241 -37.28 -12.92 9.11
N TRP A 242 -36.17 -12.22 8.86
CA TRP A 242 -36.17 -11.11 7.90
C TRP A 242 -36.28 -11.65 6.48
N ASP A 243 -37.19 -11.09 5.70
CA ASP A 243 -37.21 -11.29 4.26
C ASP A 243 -36.03 -10.58 3.58
N ALA A 244 -35.86 -10.83 2.28
CA ALA A 244 -34.76 -10.27 1.51
C ALA A 244 -34.79 -8.73 1.45
N GLU A 245 -35.97 -8.12 1.50
CA GLU A 245 -36.14 -6.66 1.42
C GLU A 245 -35.68 -5.99 2.71
N LEU A 246 -36.14 -6.47 3.87
CA LEU A 246 -35.70 -5.96 5.17
C LEU A 246 -34.21 -6.13 5.40
N LYS A 247 -33.65 -7.26 4.94
CA LYS A 247 -32.21 -7.48 4.96
C LYS A 247 -31.46 -6.46 4.09
N ALA A 248 -31.93 -6.22 2.87
CA ALA A 248 -31.32 -5.24 1.96
C ALA A 248 -31.38 -3.81 2.52
N VAL A 249 -32.52 -3.39 3.11
CA VAL A 249 -32.65 -2.08 3.74
C VAL A 249 -31.70 -1.93 4.92
N TYR A 250 -31.60 -2.94 5.79
CA TYR A 250 -30.66 -2.91 6.91
C TYR A 250 -29.20 -2.85 6.44
N GLU A 251 -28.81 -3.67 5.46
CA GLU A 251 -27.46 -3.67 4.91
C GLU A 251 -27.12 -2.31 4.29
N THR A 252 -28.07 -1.68 3.60
CA THR A 252 -27.92 -0.33 3.04
C THR A 252 -27.70 0.72 4.13
N VAL A 253 -28.55 0.77 5.15
CA VAL A 253 -28.43 1.73 6.26
C VAL A 253 -27.14 1.49 7.06
N LEU A 254 -26.77 0.23 7.27
CA LEU A 254 -25.52 -0.13 7.93
C LEU A 254 -24.32 0.36 7.12
N ASP A 255 -24.31 0.16 5.81
CA ASP A 255 -23.24 0.63 4.93
C ASP A 255 -23.16 2.16 4.89
N GLU A 256 -24.28 2.87 4.81
CA GLU A 256 -24.33 4.34 4.90
C GLU A 256 -23.73 4.85 6.22
N ALA A 257 -24.06 4.21 7.34
CA ALA A 257 -23.54 4.57 8.65
C ALA A 257 -22.04 4.27 8.80
N LEU A 258 -21.54 3.23 8.14
CA LEU A 258 -20.14 2.80 8.19
C LEU A 258 -19.27 3.52 7.16
N GLU A 259 -19.84 4.13 6.13
CA GLU A 259 -19.10 4.77 5.03
C GLU A 259 -18.10 5.84 5.52
N PRO A 260 -18.42 6.75 6.48
CA PRO A 260 -17.44 7.69 7.00
C PRO A 260 -16.23 7.01 7.66
N ARG A 261 -16.43 5.86 8.31
CA ARG A 261 -15.33 5.07 8.92
C ARG A 261 -14.51 4.36 7.87
N LYS A 262 -15.19 3.79 6.87
CA LYS A 262 -14.54 3.14 5.74
C LYS A 262 -13.64 4.12 4.97
N GLN A 263 -14.08 5.37 4.80
CA GLN A 263 -13.30 6.45 4.20
C GLN A 263 -12.10 6.86 5.08
N ARG A 264 -12.31 7.07 6.38
CA ARG A 264 -11.21 7.33 7.33
C ARG A 264 -10.17 6.21 7.33
N GLY A 265 -10.62 4.96 7.39
CA GLY A 265 -9.76 3.79 7.39
C GLY A 265 -8.94 3.68 6.10
N ARG A 266 -9.58 3.96 4.95
CA ARG A 266 -8.89 4.06 3.67
C ARG A 266 -7.84 5.15 3.69
N ASP A 267 -8.23 6.37 4.02
CA ASP A 267 -7.33 7.53 3.93
C ASP A 267 -6.13 7.39 4.87
N ALA A 268 -6.33 6.89 6.09
CA ALA A 268 -5.25 6.60 7.03
C ALA A 268 -4.30 5.50 6.52
N ALA A 269 -4.84 4.40 5.99
CA ALA A 269 -4.02 3.33 5.39
C ALA A 269 -3.18 3.87 4.21
N LEU A 270 -3.76 4.72 3.36
CA LEU A 270 -3.08 5.28 2.19
C LEU A 270 -2.00 6.30 2.57
N VAL A 271 -2.20 7.10 3.62
CA VAL A 271 -1.13 7.93 4.21
C VAL A 271 0.01 7.05 4.68
N GLY A 272 -0.30 5.99 5.43
CA GLY A 272 0.72 5.11 5.97
C GLY A 272 1.50 4.36 4.89
N MET A 273 0.81 3.88 3.86
CA MET A 273 1.42 3.31 2.66
C MET A 273 2.36 4.29 1.95
N SER A 274 1.97 5.56 1.81
CA SER A 274 2.82 6.59 1.22
C SER A 274 4.13 6.78 2.00
N ASP A 275 4.06 6.84 3.33
CA ASP A 275 5.26 6.99 4.17
C ASP A 275 6.19 5.77 4.11
N LEU A 276 5.62 4.55 4.09
CA LEU A 276 6.41 3.32 3.94
C LEU A 276 7.05 3.22 2.56
N ALA A 277 6.36 3.68 1.51
CA ALA A 277 6.91 3.76 0.17
C ALA A 277 8.07 4.78 0.10
N GLN A 278 7.95 5.93 0.76
CA GLN A 278 9.05 6.90 0.88
C GLN A 278 10.26 6.28 1.61
N ALA A 279 10.03 5.49 2.67
CA ALA A 279 11.07 4.73 3.35
C ALA A 279 11.65 3.57 2.51
N GLY A 280 11.05 3.25 1.35
CA GLY A 280 11.52 2.22 0.43
C GLY A 280 11.13 0.81 0.77
N VAL A 281 10.16 0.63 1.68
CA VAL A 281 9.72 -0.67 2.16
C VAL A 281 8.93 -1.40 1.08
N LEU A 282 9.46 -2.49 0.53
CA LEU A 282 8.72 -3.28 -0.46
C LEU A 282 7.90 -4.40 0.18
N ARG A 283 8.44 -5.05 1.21
CA ARG A 283 7.79 -6.18 1.90
C ARG A 283 7.56 -5.81 3.35
N ASP A 284 6.29 -5.73 3.74
CA ASP A 284 5.89 -5.51 5.13
C ASP A 284 4.52 -6.12 5.40
N PRO A 285 4.38 -7.02 6.39
CA PRO A 285 3.09 -7.66 6.70
C PRO A 285 1.97 -6.66 7.02
N ARG A 286 2.30 -5.44 7.49
CA ARG A 286 1.31 -4.38 7.75
C ARG A 286 0.71 -3.87 6.44
N VAL A 287 1.54 -3.69 5.42
CA VAL A 287 1.10 -3.26 4.08
C VAL A 287 0.23 -4.35 3.46
N ASP A 288 0.62 -5.62 3.57
CA ASP A 288 -0.17 -6.74 3.04
C ASP A 288 -1.56 -6.81 3.70
N ARG A 289 -1.64 -6.68 5.03
CA ARG A 289 -2.93 -6.64 5.75
C ARG A 289 -3.78 -5.44 5.34
N ALA A 290 -3.19 -4.26 5.20
CA ALA A 290 -3.90 -3.06 4.79
C ALA A 290 -4.45 -3.21 3.37
N ARG A 291 -3.62 -3.68 2.42
CA ARG A 291 -4.03 -3.95 1.03
C ARG A 291 -5.15 -4.98 0.97
N ALA A 292 -5.05 -6.07 1.74
CA ALA A 292 -6.10 -7.10 1.79
C ALA A 292 -7.45 -6.55 2.29
N LEU A 293 -7.44 -5.73 3.35
CA LEU A 293 -8.67 -5.10 3.86
C LEU A 293 -9.25 -4.07 2.88
N LEU A 294 -8.39 -3.27 2.25
CA LEU A 294 -8.80 -2.32 1.21
C LEU A 294 -9.42 -3.05 0.02
N ALA A 295 -8.76 -4.09 -0.50
CA ALA A 295 -9.27 -4.90 -1.60
C ALA A 295 -10.62 -5.55 -1.26
N LYS A 296 -10.76 -6.10 -0.04
CA LYS A 296 -12.01 -6.70 0.46
C LYS A 296 -13.15 -5.67 0.51
N LEU A 297 -12.89 -4.47 1.02
CA LEU A 297 -13.93 -3.47 1.29
C LEU A 297 -14.22 -2.56 0.08
N TYR A 298 -13.33 -2.52 -0.91
CA TYR A 298 -13.42 -1.70 -2.12
C TYR A 298 -13.28 -2.55 -3.41
N GLY A 299 -14.13 -3.57 -3.58
CA GLY A 299 -14.03 -4.59 -4.63
C GLY A 299 -13.96 -4.12 -6.10
N GLY A 300 -14.26 -2.85 -6.40
CA GLY A 300 -14.13 -2.23 -7.73
C GLY A 300 -12.87 -1.39 -7.98
N ARG A 301 -12.03 -1.16 -6.96
CA ARG A 301 -10.77 -0.38 -7.05
C ARG A 301 -9.68 -1.12 -6.28
N ARG A 302 -9.10 -2.08 -6.98
CA ARG A 302 -8.24 -3.10 -6.38
C ARG A 302 -6.82 -2.55 -6.22
N ILE A 303 -6.48 -2.20 -4.98
CA ILE A 303 -5.11 -1.86 -4.56
C ILE A 303 -4.09 -2.96 -4.90
N ASP A 304 -4.56 -4.19 -5.10
CA ASP A 304 -3.81 -5.39 -5.47
C ASP A 304 -3.90 -5.75 -6.96
N ALA A 305 -4.55 -4.95 -7.81
CA ALA A 305 -4.77 -5.32 -9.21
C ALA A 305 -3.47 -5.53 -10.02
N LEU A 306 -2.41 -4.79 -9.69
CA LEU A 306 -1.12 -4.91 -10.36
C LEU A 306 -0.33 -6.16 -9.93
N ASP A 307 -0.76 -6.87 -8.89
CA ASP A 307 -0.13 -8.12 -8.44
C ASP A 307 -0.32 -9.23 -9.48
N ALA A 308 -1.34 -9.09 -10.35
CA ALA A 308 -1.64 -10.01 -11.42
C ALA A 308 -0.69 -9.93 -12.63
N LEU A 309 0.12 -8.88 -12.77
CA LEU A 309 1.07 -8.76 -13.89
C LEU A 309 2.06 -9.93 -13.92
N MET A 310 2.26 -10.49 -15.12
CA MET A 310 3.19 -11.58 -15.41
C MET A 310 4.60 -11.03 -15.55
N LEU A 311 5.23 -10.79 -14.41
CA LEU A 311 6.60 -10.32 -14.36
C LEU A 311 7.54 -11.46 -13.93
N PRO A 312 8.81 -11.46 -14.37
CA PRO A 312 9.80 -12.40 -13.90
C PRO A 312 9.89 -12.38 -12.38
N ALA A 313 10.01 -13.56 -11.77
CA ALA A 313 10.10 -13.66 -10.31
C ALA A 313 11.26 -12.78 -9.81
N PRO A 314 11.04 -11.97 -8.76
CA PRO A 314 12.15 -11.24 -8.15
C PRO A 314 13.16 -12.26 -7.63
N ALA A 315 14.45 -11.89 -7.61
CA ALA A 315 15.47 -12.72 -6.98
C ALA A 315 15.02 -13.10 -5.56
N ALA A 316 15.22 -14.36 -5.18
CA ALA A 316 14.86 -14.84 -3.85
C ALA A 316 15.65 -14.03 -2.81
N ALA A 317 14.96 -13.19 -2.05
CA ALA A 317 15.56 -12.46 -0.94
C ALA A 317 15.83 -13.45 0.20
N PRO A 318 17.02 -13.43 0.83
CA PRO A 318 17.16 -14.07 2.14
C PRO A 318 16.16 -13.44 3.11
N ALA A 319 15.53 -14.29 3.94
CA ALA A 319 14.57 -13.86 4.93
C ALA A 319 15.30 -13.16 6.08
N LEU A 320 15.61 -11.86 5.92
CA LEU A 320 16.00 -11.03 7.04
C LEU A 320 14.73 -10.53 7.74
N PRO A 321 14.66 -10.62 9.07
CA PRO A 321 13.43 -10.34 9.81
C PRO A 321 13.10 -8.84 9.87
N ALA A 322 14.07 -7.95 9.60
CA ALA A 322 13.90 -6.50 9.70
C ALA A 322 13.47 -5.86 8.37
N SER A 323 12.57 -4.87 8.48
CA SER A 323 12.20 -3.99 7.36
C SER A 323 13.43 -3.27 6.78
N ILE A 324 13.40 -2.97 5.49
CA ILE A 324 14.50 -2.27 4.80
C ILE A 324 14.77 -0.87 5.36
N TYR A 325 13.80 -0.24 6.04
CA TYR A 325 14.01 1.00 6.77
C TYR A 325 15.24 0.96 7.70
N TRP A 326 15.46 -0.21 8.30
CA TRP A 326 16.57 -0.44 9.24
C TRP A 326 17.93 -0.60 8.55
N HIS A 327 17.98 -0.78 7.24
CA HIS A 327 19.24 -0.90 6.51
C HIS A 327 20.10 0.36 6.64
N ASP A 328 19.54 1.51 6.26
CA ASP A 328 20.23 2.80 6.27
C ASP A 328 20.49 3.30 7.69
N THR A 329 19.62 2.92 8.62
CA THR A 329 19.68 3.36 10.01
C THR A 329 20.82 2.72 10.78
N ILE A 330 21.09 1.44 10.54
CA ILE A 330 21.98 0.65 11.39
C ILE A 330 23.28 0.24 10.69
N GLY A 331 23.48 0.67 9.44
CA GLY A 331 24.77 0.60 8.75
C GLY A 331 25.29 -0.82 8.49
N GLY A 332 24.38 -1.80 8.35
CA GLY A 332 24.76 -3.19 8.10
C GLY A 332 25.42 -3.36 6.73
N LYS A 333 26.51 -4.13 6.65
CA LYS A 333 27.06 -4.57 5.37
C LYS A 333 26.11 -5.62 4.78
N SER A 334 25.43 -5.31 3.68
CA SER A 334 24.57 -6.23 2.95
C SER A 334 24.93 -6.20 1.46
N ASP A 335 24.69 -7.30 0.76
CA ASP A 335 24.78 -7.31 -0.70
C ASP A 335 23.64 -6.47 -1.29
N ASP A 336 23.96 -5.61 -2.27
CA ASP A 336 22.97 -4.69 -2.86
C ASP A 336 21.77 -5.42 -3.48
N LYS A 337 21.94 -6.65 -4.00
CA LYS A 337 20.81 -7.41 -4.54
C LYS A 337 19.87 -7.88 -3.45
N GLU A 338 20.41 -8.28 -2.28
CA GLU A 338 19.60 -8.65 -1.12
C GLU A 338 18.85 -7.47 -0.53
N VAL A 339 19.45 -6.27 -0.60
CA VAL A 339 18.79 -5.01 -0.26
C VAL A 339 17.63 -4.74 -1.22
N LEU A 340 17.90 -4.74 -2.53
CA LEU A 340 16.91 -4.46 -3.57
C LEU A 340 15.74 -5.46 -3.59
N ALA A 341 15.99 -6.72 -3.22
CA ALA A 341 14.93 -7.72 -3.11
C ALA A 341 13.96 -7.46 -1.92
N ARG A 342 14.37 -6.63 -0.94
CA ARG A 342 13.58 -6.22 0.23
C ARG A 342 13.00 -4.82 0.11
N GLY A 343 13.61 -3.97 -0.71
CA GLY A 343 13.14 -2.62 -0.97
C GLY A 343 14.21 -1.70 -1.54
N VAL A 344 13.86 -0.42 -1.70
CA VAL A 344 14.74 0.57 -2.33
C VAL A 344 14.91 1.76 -1.37
N PRO A 345 15.88 1.68 -0.44
CA PRO A 345 16.04 2.69 0.60
C PRO A 345 16.52 4.04 0.02
N PRO A 346 16.26 5.18 0.71
CA PRO A 346 16.55 6.51 0.17
C PRO A 346 18.00 6.73 -0.25
N THR A 347 18.97 6.22 0.52
CA THR A 347 20.40 6.35 0.18
C THR A 347 20.73 5.66 -1.14
N MET A 348 20.18 4.46 -1.37
CA MET A 348 20.37 3.71 -2.60
C MET A 348 19.71 4.42 -3.79
N ARG A 349 18.51 5.00 -3.61
CA ARG A 349 17.89 5.83 -4.68
C ARG A 349 18.80 6.99 -5.07
N ALA A 350 19.32 7.73 -4.09
CA ALA A 350 20.23 8.83 -4.34
C ALA A 350 21.50 8.38 -5.07
N GLN A 351 22.06 7.21 -4.73
CA GLN A 351 23.22 6.62 -5.42
C GLN A 351 22.92 6.30 -6.89
N PHE A 352 21.81 5.62 -7.19
CA PHE A 352 21.46 5.28 -8.59
C PHE A 352 21.13 6.52 -9.42
N ARG A 353 20.55 7.57 -8.82
CA ARG A 353 20.31 8.85 -9.50
C ARG A 353 21.61 9.59 -9.81
N ALA A 354 22.53 9.66 -8.85
CA ALA A 354 23.80 10.37 -9.00
C ALA A 354 24.77 9.67 -9.96
N ALA A 355 24.58 8.36 -10.20
CA ALA A 355 25.45 7.58 -11.06
C ALA A 355 25.26 7.96 -12.54
N SER A 356 26.18 8.75 -13.10
CA SER A 356 26.24 9.06 -14.54
C SER A 356 26.53 7.82 -15.42
N SER A 357 26.97 6.72 -14.81
CA SER A 357 27.06 5.39 -15.40
C SER A 357 26.62 4.40 -14.34
N PRO A 358 25.40 3.85 -14.44
CA PRO A 358 24.81 3.10 -13.34
C PRO A 358 25.55 1.77 -13.17
N GLY A 359 26.50 1.72 -12.24
CA GLY A 359 27.18 0.51 -11.75
C GLY A 359 27.41 -0.62 -12.77
N LYS A 360 27.26 -1.87 -12.33
CA LYS A 360 27.19 -3.04 -13.23
C LYS A 360 25.76 -3.16 -13.76
N VAL A 361 25.56 -3.37 -15.06
CA VAL A 361 24.22 -3.50 -15.70
C VAL A 361 23.25 -4.40 -14.92
N VAL A 362 23.74 -5.54 -14.40
CA VAL A 362 22.94 -6.48 -13.57
C VAL A 362 22.32 -5.82 -12.34
N LEU A 363 23.04 -4.90 -11.71
CA LEU A 363 22.55 -4.19 -10.54
C LEU A 363 21.49 -3.15 -10.93
N VAL A 364 21.63 -2.53 -12.10
CA VAL A 364 20.64 -1.58 -12.65
C VAL A 364 19.33 -2.26 -13.00
N THR A 365 19.38 -3.45 -13.61
CA THR A 365 18.16 -4.21 -13.91
C THR A 365 17.48 -4.73 -12.66
N THR A 366 18.25 -5.11 -11.64
CA THR A 366 17.73 -5.45 -10.30
C THR A 366 17.06 -4.23 -9.65
N TYR A 367 17.67 -3.05 -9.78
CA TYR A 367 17.08 -1.79 -9.30
C TYR A 367 15.79 -1.44 -10.05
N ALA A 368 15.77 -1.56 -11.38
CA ALA A 368 14.58 -1.36 -12.21
C ALA A 368 13.42 -2.26 -11.76
N ARG A 369 13.72 -3.54 -11.51
CA ARG A 369 12.74 -4.51 -10.98
C ARG A 369 12.22 -4.08 -9.61
N ALA A 370 13.10 -3.71 -8.69
CA ALA A 370 12.72 -3.31 -7.34
C ALA A 370 11.87 -2.02 -7.35
N ARG A 371 12.17 -1.06 -8.23
CA ARG A 371 11.36 0.14 -8.46
C ARG A 371 10.00 -0.20 -9.02
N LEU A 372 9.93 -1.07 -10.03
CA LEU A 372 8.66 -1.53 -10.59
C LEU A 372 7.79 -2.21 -9.52
N ASP A 373 8.37 -3.09 -8.70
CA ASP A 373 7.65 -3.73 -7.61
C ASP A 373 7.18 -2.74 -6.54
N LEU A 374 7.99 -1.73 -6.21
CA LEU A 374 7.59 -0.65 -5.29
C LEU A 374 6.39 0.13 -5.87
N GLY A 375 6.44 0.47 -7.15
CA GLY A 375 5.35 1.09 -7.87
C GLY A 375 4.08 0.24 -7.86
N ARG A 376 4.18 -1.08 -8.02
CA ARG A 376 3.03 -2.01 -7.98
C ARG A 376 2.37 -2.08 -6.61
N VAL A 377 3.18 -2.16 -5.55
CA VAL A 377 2.69 -2.23 -4.16
C VAL A 377 1.97 -0.94 -3.76
N TYR A 378 2.49 0.22 -4.16
CA TYR A 378 2.03 1.53 -3.70
C TYR A 378 1.31 2.38 -4.76
N TRP A 379 1.14 1.88 -5.98
CA TRP A 379 0.59 2.60 -7.13
C TRP A 379 1.31 3.92 -7.40
N ARG A 380 2.64 3.93 -7.33
CA ARG A 380 3.44 5.16 -7.43
C ARG A 380 3.99 5.34 -8.84
N ARG A 381 3.40 6.28 -9.58
CA ARG A 381 3.84 6.66 -10.94
C ARG A 381 5.35 6.93 -11.04
N MET A 382 5.89 7.68 -10.08
CA MET A 382 7.32 7.98 -10.00
C MET A 382 8.20 6.71 -9.97
N ASP A 383 7.75 5.66 -9.27
CA ASP A 383 8.50 4.41 -9.19
C ASP A 383 8.49 3.67 -10.55
N PHE A 384 7.42 3.79 -11.35
CA PHE A 384 7.37 3.27 -12.72
C PHE A 384 8.27 4.05 -13.68
N VAL A 385 8.28 5.38 -13.61
CA VAL A 385 9.18 6.21 -14.44
C VAL A 385 10.64 5.89 -14.15
N GLU A 386 11.04 5.82 -12.87
CA GLU A 386 12.42 5.42 -12.52
C GLU A 386 12.74 3.99 -12.96
N ALA A 387 11.78 3.06 -12.89
CA ALA A 387 11.96 1.72 -13.41
C ALA A 387 12.20 1.69 -14.93
N ALA A 388 11.49 2.53 -15.70
CA ALA A 388 11.68 2.64 -17.14
C ALA A 388 13.08 3.19 -17.49
N HIS A 389 13.51 4.26 -16.82
CA HIS A 389 14.87 4.81 -16.98
C HIS A 389 15.94 3.75 -16.67
N ALA A 390 15.80 3.03 -15.55
CA ALA A 390 16.75 1.99 -15.18
C ALA A 390 16.70 0.75 -16.09
N ALA A 391 15.52 0.33 -16.57
CA ALA A 391 15.38 -0.84 -17.45
C ALA A 391 15.93 -0.58 -18.86
N SER A 392 15.96 0.69 -19.30
CA SER A 392 16.39 1.08 -20.65
C SER A 392 17.85 0.72 -20.98
N VAL A 393 18.71 0.52 -19.98
CA VAL A 393 20.10 0.09 -20.17
C VAL A 393 20.25 -1.43 -20.32
N GLY A 394 19.20 -2.19 -19.97
CA GLY A 394 19.15 -3.64 -20.08
C GLY A 394 18.76 -4.09 -21.49
N ASN A 395 19.28 -5.25 -21.91
CA ASN A 395 19.02 -5.79 -23.25
C ASN A 395 18.44 -7.20 -23.23
N LYS A 396 18.22 -7.80 -22.06
CA LYS A 396 17.62 -9.12 -21.95
C LYS A 396 16.11 -9.06 -22.21
N PRO A 397 15.48 -10.13 -22.69
CA PRO A 397 14.02 -10.18 -22.85
C PRO A 397 13.25 -9.75 -21.60
N GLU A 398 13.72 -10.16 -20.42
CA GLU A 398 13.12 -9.81 -19.13
C GLU A 398 13.24 -8.30 -18.83
N ASP A 399 14.37 -7.69 -19.16
CA ASP A 399 14.59 -6.25 -18.97
C ASP A 399 13.65 -5.45 -19.89
N ARG A 400 13.47 -5.92 -21.14
CA ARG A 400 12.54 -5.32 -22.11
C ARG A 400 11.08 -5.44 -21.67
N LEU A 401 10.69 -6.56 -21.05
CA LEU A 401 9.36 -6.71 -20.47
C LEU A 401 9.17 -5.75 -19.29
N VAL A 402 10.15 -5.63 -18.39
CA VAL A 402 10.12 -4.66 -17.28
C VAL A 402 9.98 -3.24 -17.82
N LEU A 403 10.74 -2.86 -18.85
CA LEU A 403 10.63 -1.57 -19.51
C LEU A 403 9.22 -1.36 -20.09
N ALA A 404 8.69 -2.31 -20.85
CA ALA A 404 7.37 -2.18 -21.47
C ALA A 404 6.24 -2.03 -20.44
N VAL A 405 6.28 -2.79 -19.34
CA VAL A 405 5.32 -2.65 -18.23
C VAL A 405 5.49 -1.30 -17.53
N ALA A 406 6.73 -0.87 -17.28
CA ALA A 406 7.00 0.41 -16.64
C ALA A 406 6.51 1.60 -17.48
N LEU A 407 6.67 1.55 -18.80
CA LEU A 407 6.15 2.55 -19.73
C LEU A 407 4.61 2.59 -19.73
N ALA A 408 3.96 1.43 -19.76
CA ALA A 408 2.50 1.38 -19.69
C ALA A 408 1.95 1.96 -18.38
N LEU A 409 2.65 1.72 -17.26
CA LEU A 409 2.29 2.23 -15.95
C LEU A 409 2.79 3.66 -15.68
N ALA A 410 3.61 4.25 -16.55
CA ALA A 410 4.04 5.63 -16.41
C ALA A 410 2.91 6.65 -16.64
N HIS A 411 1.74 6.19 -17.08
CA HIS A 411 0.49 6.95 -17.17
C HIS A 411 -0.48 6.69 -16.00
N ALA A 412 -0.15 5.74 -15.11
CA ALA A 412 -1.00 5.39 -13.98
C ALA A 412 -1.13 6.57 -12.98
N PRO A 413 -2.10 6.53 -12.06
CA PRO A 413 -2.28 7.54 -11.03
C PRO A 413 -0.99 7.80 -10.23
N ASN A 414 -0.81 9.02 -9.71
CA ASN A 414 0.44 9.41 -9.06
C ASN A 414 0.70 8.66 -7.74
N GLY A 415 -0.33 8.05 -7.16
CA GLY A 415 -0.27 7.27 -5.93
C GLY A 415 -1.53 6.45 -5.69
N ALA A 416 -1.46 5.51 -4.74
CA ALA A 416 -2.62 4.73 -4.30
C ALA A 416 -3.82 5.60 -3.86
N SER A 417 -3.59 6.81 -3.32
CA SER A 417 -4.68 7.75 -2.99
C SER A 417 -5.47 8.18 -4.22
N GLU A 418 -4.79 8.52 -5.30
CA GLU A 418 -5.45 8.94 -6.55
C GLU A 418 -6.16 7.75 -7.20
N MET A 419 -5.50 6.59 -7.27
CA MET A 419 -6.11 5.35 -7.77
C MET A 419 -7.41 5.00 -7.00
N MET A 420 -7.37 5.00 -5.67
CA MET A 420 -8.54 4.65 -4.86
C MET A 420 -9.68 5.69 -4.98
N ARG A 421 -9.36 6.94 -5.32
CA ARG A 421 -10.31 8.06 -5.43
C ARG A 421 -10.74 8.39 -6.87
N ALA A 422 -10.18 7.73 -7.89
CA ALA A 422 -10.46 7.94 -9.31
C ALA A 422 -11.96 8.09 -9.64
N ALA A 423 -12.36 8.85 -10.66
CA ALA A 423 -13.76 8.96 -11.12
C ALA A 423 -14.44 7.60 -11.36
N SER A 424 -13.83 6.88 -12.30
CA SER A 424 -14.26 5.63 -12.90
C SER A 424 -13.01 4.78 -13.19
N PRO A 425 -13.17 3.50 -13.60
CA PRO A 425 -12.03 2.69 -14.04
C PRO A 425 -11.23 3.34 -15.19
N ALA A 426 -11.90 4.04 -16.10
CA ALA A 426 -11.27 4.76 -17.21
C ALA A 426 -10.25 5.81 -16.74
N ALA A 427 -10.53 6.47 -15.60
CA ALA A 427 -9.66 7.50 -15.02
C ALA A 427 -8.34 6.95 -14.43
N LEU A 428 -8.12 5.63 -14.48
CA LEU A 428 -6.82 5.05 -14.12
C LEU A 428 -5.79 5.12 -15.26
N GLU A 429 -6.22 5.45 -16.49
CA GLU A 429 -5.34 5.66 -17.66
C GLU A 429 -4.38 4.47 -17.95
N LEU A 430 -4.81 3.23 -17.73
CA LEU A 430 -3.97 2.03 -17.92
C LEU A 430 -4.04 1.44 -19.33
N ALA A 431 -4.63 2.16 -20.29
CA ALA A 431 -4.81 1.67 -21.67
C ALA A 431 -3.59 1.90 -22.59
N HIS A 432 -2.57 2.63 -22.11
CA HIS A 432 -1.33 2.97 -22.84
C HIS A 432 -0.37 1.77 -22.94
N THR A 433 -0.74 0.76 -23.72
CA THR A 433 -0.02 -0.53 -23.79
C THR A 433 0.87 -0.70 -25.02
N ASP A 434 1.22 0.38 -25.73
CA ASP A 434 1.91 0.32 -27.02
C ASP A 434 3.25 -0.42 -26.98
N ALA A 435 4.05 -0.22 -25.92
CA ALA A 435 5.31 -0.94 -25.71
C ALA A 435 5.12 -2.44 -25.52
N LEU A 436 4.07 -2.82 -24.77
CA LEU A 436 3.72 -4.22 -24.53
C LEU A 436 3.20 -4.89 -25.80
N ASP A 437 2.38 -4.17 -26.58
CA ASP A 437 1.86 -4.64 -27.87
C ASP A 437 2.98 -4.82 -28.90
N ALA A 438 3.94 -3.89 -28.94
CA ALA A 438 5.14 -4.03 -29.76
C ALA A 438 5.96 -5.26 -29.36
N LEU A 439 6.23 -5.45 -28.06
CA LEU A 439 6.98 -6.60 -27.56
C LEU A 439 6.25 -7.93 -27.81
N ALA A 440 4.92 -7.95 -27.71
CA ALA A 440 4.10 -9.13 -27.98
C ALA A 440 4.04 -9.52 -29.47
N ALA A 441 4.37 -8.60 -30.38
CA ALA A 441 4.47 -8.88 -31.81
C ALA A 441 5.84 -9.46 -32.20
N GLU A 442 6.84 -9.40 -31.32
CA GLU A 442 8.17 -9.95 -31.54
C GLU A 442 8.23 -11.45 -31.22
N SER A 443 9.16 -12.18 -31.85
CA SER A 443 9.46 -13.58 -31.51
C SER A 443 10.35 -13.68 -30.26
N SER A 444 9.86 -13.18 -29.13
CA SER A 444 10.58 -13.11 -27.86
C SER A 444 10.04 -14.12 -26.83
N PRO A 445 10.87 -14.72 -25.95
CA PRO A 445 10.40 -15.62 -24.89
C PRO A 445 9.36 -15.02 -23.95
N VAL A 446 9.32 -13.69 -23.86
CA VAL A 446 8.38 -12.92 -23.02
C VAL A 446 7.15 -12.42 -23.76
N ALA A 447 6.98 -12.74 -25.06
CA ALA A 447 5.89 -12.20 -25.88
C ALA A 447 4.50 -12.55 -25.32
N GLY A 448 4.30 -13.77 -24.83
CA GLY A 448 3.04 -14.18 -24.18
C GLY A 448 2.76 -13.44 -22.88
N MET A 449 3.80 -13.14 -22.08
CA MET A 449 3.68 -12.34 -20.86
C MET A 449 3.33 -10.89 -21.19
N ALA A 450 3.98 -10.30 -22.20
CA ALA A 450 3.68 -8.95 -22.67
C ALA A 450 2.23 -8.83 -23.18
N ALA A 451 1.76 -9.81 -23.95
CA ALA A 451 0.37 -9.85 -24.42
C ALA A 451 -0.64 -9.95 -23.26
N PHE A 452 -0.34 -10.78 -22.26
CA PHE A 452 -1.18 -10.91 -21.07
C PHE A 452 -1.22 -9.59 -20.27
N ASP A 453 -0.07 -8.97 -20.04
CA ASP A 453 0.03 -7.73 -19.26
C ASP A 453 -0.67 -6.57 -19.97
N ALA A 454 -0.56 -6.48 -21.30
CA ALA A 454 -1.32 -5.50 -22.10
C ALA A 454 -2.83 -5.68 -21.94
N ALA A 455 -3.33 -6.92 -22.06
CA ALA A 455 -4.74 -7.24 -21.88
C ALA A 455 -5.21 -6.92 -20.45
N HIS A 456 -4.42 -7.31 -19.45
CA HIS A 456 -4.72 -7.10 -18.05
C HIS A 456 -4.81 -5.62 -17.69
N LEU A 457 -3.84 -4.79 -18.08
CA LEU A 457 -3.88 -3.35 -17.82
C LEU A 457 -5.10 -2.68 -18.48
N ARG A 458 -5.40 -3.01 -19.74
CA ARG A 458 -6.61 -2.51 -20.43
C ARG A 458 -7.89 -2.97 -19.74
N SER A 459 -7.93 -4.17 -19.16
CA SER A 459 -9.10 -4.68 -18.42
C SER A 459 -9.39 -3.90 -17.13
N LEU A 460 -8.38 -3.22 -16.56
CA LEU A 460 -8.53 -2.40 -15.35
C LEU A 460 -9.05 -0.99 -15.65
N SER A 461 -8.98 -0.55 -16.91
CA SER A 461 -9.42 0.78 -17.35
C SER A 461 -10.42 0.72 -18.53
N PRO A 462 -11.56 0.01 -18.40
CA PRO A 462 -12.60 0.08 -19.40
C PRO A 462 -13.14 1.52 -19.52
N PRO A 463 -13.41 2.01 -20.75
CA PRO A 463 -14.07 3.29 -20.94
C PRO A 463 -15.52 3.25 -20.42
N ASP A 464 -16.07 4.42 -20.15
CA ASP A 464 -17.45 4.55 -19.69
C ASP A 464 -18.46 4.41 -20.86
N GLY A 465 -19.69 4.02 -20.54
CA GLY A 465 -20.82 3.98 -21.49
C GLY A 465 -20.73 2.89 -22.57
N ASP A 466 -21.33 3.15 -23.73
CA ASP A 466 -21.47 2.20 -24.85
C ASP A 466 -20.12 1.69 -25.39
N ALA A 467 -19.04 2.47 -25.23
CA ALA A 467 -17.69 2.08 -25.65
C ALA A 467 -17.12 0.89 -24.84
N ALA A 468 -17.65 0.64 -23.64
CA ALA A 468 -17.18 -0.44 -22.77
C ALA A 468 -17.31 -1.83 -23.40
N VAL A 469 -18.39 -2.08 -24.15
CA VAL A 469 -18.65 -3.41 -24.75
C VAL A 469 -17.58 -3.78 -25.77
N ALA A 470 -17.29 -2.87 -26.70
CA ALA A 470 -16.27 -3.10 -27.73
C ALA A 470 -14.87 -3.23 -27.10
N HIS A 471 -14.57 -2.40 -26.10
CA HIS A 471 -13.30 -2.48 -25.36
C HIS A 471 -13.12 -3.82 -24.64
N LEU A 472 -14.15 -4.31 -23.95
CA LEU A 472 -14.06 -5.58 -23.21
C LEU A 472 -13.95 -6.79 -24.17
N ARG A 473 -14.55 -6.73 -25.37
CA ARG A 473 -14.33 -7.72 -26.43
C ARG A 473 -12.90 -7.68 -26.96
N ASP A 474 -12.31 -6.50 -27.18
CA ASP A 474 -10.88 -6.35 -27.54
C ASP A 474 -9.96 -6.95 -26.45
N VAL A 475 -10.27 -6.67 -25.17
CA VAL A 475 -9.54 -7.27 -24.04
C VAL A 475 -9.61 -8.79 -24.05
N ALA A 476 -10.78 -9.38 -24.31
CA ALA A 476 -10.94 -10.84 -24.41
C ALA A 476 -10.06 -11.44 -25.52
N GLU A 477 -10.07 -10.85 -26.71
CA GLU A 477 -9.23 -11.30 -27.83
C GLU A 477 -7.74 -11.18 -27.53
N ARG A 478 -7.33 -10.14 -26.81
CA ARG A 478 -5.94 -9.98 -26.35
C ARG A 478 -5.53 -11.08 -25.35
N PHE A 479 -6.41 -11.48 -24.44
CA PHE A 479 -6.15 -12.63 -23.56
C PHE A 479 -6.06 -13.96 -24.32
N LYS A 480 -6.91 -14.19 -25.34
CA LYS A 480 -6.81 -15.37 -26.23
C LYS A 480 -5.48 -15.38 -27.00
N LYS A 481 -5.03 -14.22 -27.48
CA LYS A 481 -3.70 -14.08 -28.11
C LYS A 481 -2.60 -14.44 -27.11
N ALA A 482 -2.68 -13.95 -25.88
CA ALA A 482 -1.71 -14.29 -24.83
C ALA A 482 -1.68 -15.80 -24.55
N GLU A 483 -2.84 -16.46 -24.44
CA GLU A 483 -2.94 -17.91 -24.29
C GLU A 483 -2.19 -18.67 -25.39
N GLY A 484 -2.34 -18.25 -26.65
CA GLY A 484 -1.66 -18.85 -27.79
C GLY A 484 -0.13 -18.68 -27.77
N LEU A 485 0.37 -17.61 -27.16
CA LEU A 485 1.79 -17.27 -27.09
C LEU A 485 2.50 -17.82 -25.84
N LEU A 486 1.77 -18.02 -24.74
CA LEU A 486 2.31 -18.57 -23.50
C LEU A 486 2.70 -20.05 -23.69
N THR A 487 3.66 -20.54 -22.91
CA THR A 487 4.11 -21.94 -22.97
C THR A 487 3.74 -22.73 -21.73
N ASP A 488 3.71 -22.09 -20.55
CA ASP A 488 3.30 -22.69 -19.29
C ASP A 488 1.78 -22.97 -19.25
N PRO A 489 1.34 -24.22 -19.03
CA PRO A 489 -0.08 -24.58 -18.96
C PRO A 489 -0.89 -23.81 -17.91
N ALA A 490 -0.29 -23.47 -16.76
CA ALA A 490 -0.96 -22.71 -15.71
C ALA A 490 -1.19 -21.25 -16.15
N LEU A 491 -0.21 -20.66 -16.83
CA LEU A 491 -0.34 -19.29 -17.37
C LEU A 491 -1.32 -19.26 -18.55
N LYS A 492 -1.33 -20.28 -19.41
CA LYS A 492 -2.35 -20.43 -20.47
C LYS A 492 -3.76 -20.48 -19.91
N LYS A 493 -4.00 -21.37 -18.95
CA LYS A 493 -5.31 -21.48 -18.29
C LYS A 493 -5.74 -20.15 -17.69
N ARG A 494 -4.81 -19.45 -17.03
CA ARG A 494 -5.08 -18.14 -16.45
C ARG A 494 -5.45 -17.10 -17.51
N ALA A 495 -4.81 -17.09 -18.68
CA ALA A 495 -5.18 -16.22 -19.79
C ALA A 495 -6.57 -16.57 -20.35
N ALA A 496 -6.88 -17.86 -20.52
CA ALA A 496 -8.19 -18.33 -20.96
C ALA A 496 -9.31 -17.92 -19.99
N ASP A 497 -9.11 -18.13 -18.68
CA ASP A 497 -10.08 -17.75 -17.64
C ASP A 497 -10.36 -16.24 -17.68
N ARG A 498 -9.34 -15.41 -17.93
CA ARG A 498 -9.49 -13.95 -18.07
C ARG A 498 -10.18 -13.53 -19.35
N ALA A 499 -9.98 -14.25 -20.46
CA ALA A 499 -10.73 -14.03 -21.69
C ALA A 499 -12.24 -14.25 -21.46
N VAL A 500 -12.60 -15.35 -20.80
CA VAL A 500 -13.99 -15.68 -20.46
C VAL A 500 -14.60 -14.62 -19.52
N GLU A 501 -13.85 -14.15 -18.53
CA GLU A 501 -14.29 -13.07 -17.64
C GLU A 501 -14.58 -11.78 -18.43
N ALA A 502 -13.68 -11.38 -19.34
CA ALA A 502 -13.87 -10.19 -20.16
C ALA A 502 -15.08 -10.30 -21.11
N GLU A 503 -15.31 -11.47 -21.71
CA GLU A 503 -16.52 -11.74 -22.52
C GLU A 503 -17.80 -11.65 -21.69
N SER A 504 -17.78 -12.20 -20.47
CA SER A 504 -18.92 -12.15 -19.54
C SER A 504 -19.24 -10.71 -19.12
N LEU A 505 -18.20 -9.89 -18.87
CA LEU A 505 -18.36 -8.47 -18.58
C LEU A 505 -18.91 -7.71 -19.78
N ALA A 506 -18.43 -7.98 -21.00
CA ALA A 506 -18.95 -7.37 -22.23
C ALA A 506 -20.44 -7.68 -22.44
N ALA A 507 -20.83 -8.95 -22.28
CA ALA A 507 -22.22 -9.38 -22.40
C ALA A 507 -23.13 -8.78 -21.30
N SER A 508 -22.58 -8.56 -20.10
CA SER A 508 -23.31 -7.92 -18.99
C SER A 508 -23.50 -6.42 -19.23
N ALA A 509 -22.50 -5.74 -19.81
CA ALA A 509 -22.58 -4.34 -20.18
C ALA A 509 -23.62 -4.10 -21.30
N GLU A 510 -23.72 -5.03 -22.26
CA GLU A 510 -24.70 -4.98 -23.36
C GLU A 510 -26.16 -5.12 -22.88
N LYS A 511 -26.40 -5.76 -21.74
CA LYS A 511 -27.74 -5.98 -21.16
C LYS A 511 -28.24 -4.84 -20.27
N LYS A 512 -27.39 -3.88 -19.87
CA LYS A 512 -27.85 -2.71 -19.12
C LYS A 512 -28.67 -1.80 -20.06
N PRO A 513 -29.93 -1.47 -19.75
CA PRO A 513 -30.72 -0.58 -20.60
C PRO A 513 -30.05 0.78 -20.71
N LYS A 514 -30.07 1.36 -21.91
CA LYS A 514 -29.61 2.74 -22.18
C LYS A 514 -30.43 3.68 -21.31
N SER A 515 -29.84 4.21 -20.23
CA SER A 515 -30.45 5.21 -19.34
C SER A 515 -30.33 6.60 -19.93
#